data_AF-A0A935JH98-F1
#
_entry.id   AF-A0A935JH98-F1
#
_cell.length_a   1.000
_cell.length_b   1.000
_cell.length_c   1.000
_cell.angle_alpha   90.00
_cell.angle_beta   90.00
_cell.angle_gamma   90.00
#
_symmetry.space_group_name_H-M   'P 1'
#
loop_
_entity.id
_entity.type
_entity.pdbx_description
1 polymer ?
#
loop_
_entity_poly.entity_id
_entity_poly.type
_entity_poly.pdbx_seq_one_letter_code
_entity_poly.pdbx_strand_id
1 'polypeptide(L)'
;MKISSIKQERLFSAKISYTPRNLKLESVTTLLYGDDIIPNVGDIFLARVTQLGQHHELELARGRRSALRIGNEIIVCYGNCYVPDQFEAQVPNHFGACNLVASSGIAAQLNHRYSSPKTTYFINIRDTINWNNI
;
A
#
# COMPACT_ATOMS: atom_id res chain seq x y z
N MET A 1 7.10 -0.90 19.30
CA MET A 1 6.38 -0.07 18.33
C MET A 1 6.97 1.31 18.48
N LYS A 2 7.34 1.97 17.39
CA LYS A 2 7.97 3.29 17.42
C LYS A 2 7.10 4.31 16.68
N ILE A 3 7.22 5.56 17.08
CA ILE A 3 6.44 6.68 16.54
C ILE A 3 7.42 7.75 16.06
N SER A 4 7.17 8.34 14.89
CA SER A 4 7.88 9.53 14.40
C SER A 4 6.90 10.55 13.85
N SER A 5 7.26 11.83 13.86
CA SER A 5 6.46 12.86 13.20
C SER A 5 6.67 12.84 11.69
N ILE A 6 5.65 13.22 10.92
CA ILE A 6 5.77 13.42 9.47
C ILE A 6 5.49 14.87 9.09
N LYS A 7 6.27 15.38 8.14
CA LYS A 7 5.99 16.65 7.48
C LYS A 7 4.82 16.51 6.52
N GLN A 8 3.83 17.40 6.62
CA GLN A 8 2.66 17.46 5.75
C GLN A 8 3.03 17.52 4.26
N GLU A 9 4.08 18.26 3.90
CA GLU A 9 4.61 18.34 2.54
C GLU A 9 4.94 16.96 1.94
N ARG A 10 5.54 16.07 2.74
CA ARG A 10 5.85 14.70 2.31
C ARG A 10 4.58 13.91 2.03
N LEU A 11 3.60 13.97 2.92
CA LEU A 11 2.30 13.30 2.73
C LEU A 11 1.60 13.79 1.46
N PHE A 12 1.56 15.11 1.23
CA PHE A 12 0.91 15.68 0.05
C PHE A 12 1.66 15.39 -1.25
N SER A 13 2.97 15.14 -1.19
CA SER A 13 3.75 14.71 -2.36
C SER A 13 3.53 13.24 -2.73
N ALA A 14 3.03 12.42 -1.80
CA ALA A 14 2.75 11.01 -2.04
C ALA A 14 1.49 10.84 -2.89
N LYS A 15 1.45 9.77 -3.68
CA LYS A 15 0.28 9.43 -4.49
C LYS A 15 -0.74 8.70 -3.63
N ILE A 16 -1.83 9.35 -3.28
CA ILE A 16 -2.96 8.69 -2.62
C ILE A 16 -3.78 7.88 -3.61
N SER A 17 -3.93 6.59 -3.34
CA SER A 17 -4.70 5.69 -4.18
C SER A 17 -6.21 5.86 -3.95
N TYR A 18 -7.02 5.20 -4.77
CA TYR A 18 -8.47 5.29 -4.72
C TYR A 18 -9.09 4.78 -3.41
N THR A 19 -8.66 3.62 -2.89
CA THR A 19 -9.24 3.01 -1.69
C THR A 19 -9.20 3.94 -0.45
N PRO A 20 -8.05 4.51 -0.04
CA PRO A 20 -7.97 5.44 1.08
C PRO A 20 -8.42 6.87 0.75
N ARG A 21 -9.15 7.14 -0.35
CA ARG A 21 -9.50 8.50 -0.81
C ARG A 21 -10.19 9.41 0.21
N ASN A 22 -10.81 8.84 1.24
CA ASN A 22 -11.50 9.57 2.30
C ASN A 22 -10.59 9.92 3.48
N LEU A 23 -9.30 9.53 3.45
CA LEU A 23 -8.33 9.90 4.45
C LEU A 23 -8.10 11.42 4.44
N LYS A 24 -8.29 12.06 5.59
CA LYS A 24 -7.98 13.47 5.81
C LYS A 24 -6.48 13.61 6.09
N LEU A 25 -5.67 13.81 5.06
CA LEU A 25 -4.20 13.87 5.19
C LEU A 25 -3.72 14.95 6.17
N GLU A 26 -4.47 16.03 6.30
CA GLU A 26 -4.19 17.14 7.22
C GLU A 26 -4.20 16.69 8.69
N SER A 27 -4.95 15.62 9.00
CA SER A 27 -5.04 15.05 10.35
C SER A 27 -3.92 14.06 10.68
N VAL A 28 -3.11 13.68 9.68
CA VAL A 28 -2.03 12.70 9.85
C VAL A 28 -0.76 13.42 10.29
N THR A 29 -0.41 13.31 11.58
CA THR A 29 0.76 14.01 12.16
C THR A 29 1.94 13.09 12.45
N THR A 30 1.68 11.80 12.58
CA THR A 30 2.66 10.80 13.02
C THR A 30 2.61 9.53 12.19
N LEU A 31 3.69 8.77 12.32
CA LEU A 31 4.00 7.55 11.60
C LEU A 31 4.37 6.46 12.60
N LEU A 32 3.69 5.31 12.51
CA LEU A 32 4.04 4.12 13.25
C LEU A 32 5.00 3.23 12.43
N TYR A 33 6.07 2.77 13.07
CA TYR A 33 7.06 1.87 12.47
C TYR A 33 7.68 0.91 13.51
N GLY A 34 8.28 -0.19 13.04
CA GLY A 34 8.93 -1.20 13.88
C GLY A 34 8.42 -2.61 13.62
N ASP A 35 9.25 -3.60 13.95
CA ASP A 35 9.01 -5.03 13.61
C ASP A 35 7.89 -5.67 14.44
N ASP A 36 7.47 -5.02 15.53
CA ASP A 36 6.41 -5.49 16.42
C ASP A 36 5.01 -5.01 16.01
N ILE A 37 4.90 -4.30 14.88
CA ILE A 37 3.61 -3.91 14.30
C ILE A 37 3.03 -5.12 13.55
N ILE A 38 1.76 -5.42 13.81
CA ILE A 38 0.99 -6.42 13.09
C ILE A 38 -0.11 -5.69 12.29
N PRO A 39 -0.02 -5.69 10.95
CA PRO A 39 -1.04 -5.09 10.09
C PRO A 39 -2.42 -5.73 10.22
N ASN A 40 -3.46 -4.91 10.10
CA ASN A 40 -4.85 -5.34 10.00
C ASN A 40 -5.45 -4.96 8.64
N VAL A 41 -6.52 -5.65 8.24
CA VAL A 41 -7.33 -5.26 7.08
C VAL A 41 -7.88 -3.85 7.32
N GLY A 42 -7.71 -2.97 6.33
CA GLY A 42 -8.14 -1.59 6.39
C GLY A 42 -7.07 -0.60 6.87
N ASP A 43 -5.97 -1.07 7.46
CA ASP A 43 -4.87 -0.20 7.87
C ASP A 43 -4.33 0.57 6.66
N ILE A 44 -4.28 1.90 6.80
CA ILE A 44 -3.77 2.79 5.75
C ILE A 44 -2.30 3.04 6.00
N PHE A 45 -1.51 3.06 4.94
CA PHE A 45 -0.10 3.30 5.08
C PHE A 45 0.59 4.02 3.94
N LEU A 46 1.65 4.76 4.31
CA LEU A 46 2.61 5.33 3.36
C LEU A 46 3.63 4.26 2.96
N ALA A 47 3.82 4.12 1.67
CA ALA A 47 4.54 3.04 1.01
C ALA A 47 5.57 3.59 0.03
N ARG A 48 6.79 3.02 -0.04
CA ARG A 48 7.75 3.33 -1.12
C ARG A 48 7.84 2.20 -2.14
N VAL A 49 7.62 2.53 -3.42
CA VAL A 49 7.77 1.61 -4.56
C VAL A 49 9.25 1.25 -4.74
N THR A 50 9.62 -0.03 -4.57
CA THR A 50 11.02 -0.48 -4.81
C THR A 50 11.17 -1.39 -6.02
N GLN A 51 10.09 -1.99 -6.48
CA GLN A 51 10.04 -2.82 -7.66
C GLN A 51 8.77 -2.52 -8.45
N LEU A 52 8.80 -2.72 -9.76
CA LEU A 52 7.62 -2.67 -10.63
C LEU A 52 7.30 -4.07 -11.15
N GLY A 53 6.01 -4.33 -11.35
CA GLY A 53 5.48 -5.56 -11.92
C GLY A 53 4.69 -5.25 -13.19
N GLN A 54 3.68 -6.07 -13.48
CA GLN A 54 2.89 -5.95 -14.72
C GLN A 54 2.01 -4.69 -14.77
N HIS A 55 1.67 -4.11 -13.63
CA HIS A 55 0.90 -2.86 -13.56
C HIS A 55 1.80 -1.70 -13.24
N HIS A 56 1.83 -0.76 -14.17
CA HIS A 56 2.66 0.44 -14.11
C HIS A 56 1.85 1.65 -13.68
N GLU A 57 0.62 1.50 -13.19
CA GLU A 57 -0.27 2.61 -12.83
C GLU A 57 -1.01 2.38 -11.52
N LEU A 58 -1.22 3.47 -10.78
CA LEU A 58 -2.06 3.57 -9.60
C LEU A 58 -3.30 4.39 -9.94
N GLU A 59 -4.47 3.91 -9.57
CA GLU A 59 -5.68 4.72 -9.58
C GLU A 59 -5.66 5.65 -8.37
N LEU A 60 -5.61 6.96 -8.62
CA LEU A 60 -5.53 7.98 -7.57
C LEU A 60 -6.90 8.23 -6.93
N ALA A 61 -6.92 8.85 -5.75
CA ALA A 61 -8.14 9.23 -5.02
C ALA A 61 -9.20 9.97 -5.86
N ARG A 62 -8.77 10.73 -6.87
CA ARG A 62 -9.65 11.47 -7.81
C ARG A 62 -10.06 10.66 -9.05
N GLY A 63 -9.83 9.35 -9.08
CA GLY A 63 -10.14 8.44 -10.19
C GLY A 63 -9.17 8.48 -11.37
N ARG A 64 -8.28 9.48 -11.44
CA ARG A 64 -7.22 9.54 -12.47
C ARG A 64 -6.19 8.43 -12.24
N ARG A 65 -5.74 7.77 -13.31
CA ARG A 65 -4.60 6.85 -13.28
C ARG A 65 -3.27 7.61 -13.38
N SER A 66 -2.27 7.16 -12.61
CA SER A 66 -0.93 7.75 -12.57
C SER A 66 0.13 6.67 -12.67
N ALA A 67 1.11 6.86 -13.56
CA ALA A 67 2.20 5.93 -13.72
C ALA A 67 3.01 5.77 -12.43
N LEU A 68 3.25 4.54 -11.99
CA LEU A 68 4.11 4.17 -10.88
C LEU A 68 5.56 4.07 -11.33
N ARG A 69 6.45 4.60 -10.51
CA ARG A 69 7.90 4.54 -10.71
C ARG A 69 8.59 4.12 -9.43
N ILE A 70 9.72 3.43 -9.58
CA ILE A 70 10.60 3.13 -8.44
C ILE A 70 10.95 4.44 -7.73
N GLY A 71 10.89 4.42 -6.39
CA GLY A 71 11.10 5.57 -5.53
C GLY A 71 9.86 6.44 -5.28
N ASN A 72 8.73 6.21 -5.97
CA ASN A 72 7.48 6.90 -5.64
C ASN A 72 7.00 6.51 -4.23
N GLU A 73 6.53 7.51 -3.50
CA GLU A 73 5.76 7.29 -2.27
C GLU A 73 4.27 7.26 -2.62
N ILE A 74 3.55 6.27 -2.09
CA ILE A 74 2.13 6.03 -2.33
C ILE A 74 1.41 5.81 -1.01
N ILE A 75 0.14 6.18 -0.92
CA ILE A 75 -0.71 5.93 0.26
C ILE A 75 -1.77 4.91 -0.16
N VAL A 76 -1.78 3.76 0.51
CA VAL A 76 -2.58 2.56 0.16
C VAL A 76 -3.14 1.90 1.42
N CYS A 77 -4.02 0.90 1.26
CA CYS A 77 -4.62 0.16 2.36
C CYS A 77 -4.19 -1.31 2.35
N TYR A 78 -4.07 -1.93 3.52
CA TYR A 78 -4.02 -3.38 3.64
C TYR A 78 -5.39 -4.00 3.36
N GLY A 79 -5.43 -5.09 2.59
CA GLY A 79 -6.66 -5.84 2.36
C GLY A 79 -6.45 -7.19 1.69
N ASN A 80 -7.21 -8.19 2.13
CA ASN A 80 -7.18 -9.52 1.52
C ASN A 80 -7.72 -9.45 0.08
N CYS A 81 -7.12 -10.21 -0.83
CA CYS A 81 -7.51 -10.27 -2.22
C CYS A 81 -7.48 -11.71 -2.71
N TYR A 82 -8.59 -12.16 -3.27
CA TYR A 82 -8.72 -13.48 -3.87
C TYR A 82 -9.11 -13.32 -5.33
N VAL A 83 -8.23 -13.74 -6.24
CA VAL A 83 -8.46 -13.74 -7.67
C VAL A 83 -8.36 -15.19 -8.16
N PRO A 84 -9.50 -15.86 -8.39
CA PRO A 84 -9.53 -17.25 -8.84
C PRO A 84 -8.57 -17.51 -10.01
N ASP A 85 -7.88 -18.65 -9.98
CA ASP A 85 -6.91 -19.11 -10.98
C ASP A 85 -5.65 -18.24 -11.18
N GLN A 86 -5.55 -17.11 -10.47
CA GLN A 86 -4.40 -16.22 -10.53
C GLN A 86 -3.61 -16.28 -9.23
N PHE A 87 -4.17 -15.77 -8.14
CA PHE A 87 -3.48 -15.65 -6.86
C PHE A 87 -4.42 -15.50 -5.68
N GLU A 88 -3.86 -15.78 -4.50
CA GLU A 88 -4.42 -15.44 -3.22
C GLU A 88 -3.42 -14.58 -2.45
N ALA A 89 -3.89 -13.45 -1.91
CA ALA A 89 -3.12 -12.55 -1.09
C ALA A 89 -3.85 -12.22 0.20
N GLN A 90 -3.13 -12.21 1.32
CA GLN A 90 -3.67 -11.90 2.64
C GLN A 90 -2.82 -10.81 3.31
N VAL A 91 -3.42 -10.06 4.22
CA VAL A 91 -2.68 -9.10 5.05
C VAL A 91 -1.61 -9.86 5.84
N PRO A 92 -0.33 -9.42 5.79
CA PRO A 92 0.75 -10.13 6.46
C PRO A 92 0.60 -10.04 7.98
N ASN A 93 1.11 -11.05 8.69
CA ASN A 93 1.16 -11.08 10.16
C ASN A 93 2.33 -10.29 10.77
N HIS A 94 3.13 -9.64 9.92
CA HIS A 94 4.25 -8.79 10.31
C HIS A 94 4.29 -7.58 9.39
N PHE A 95 4.76 -6.46 9.94
CA PHE A 95 4.97 -5.25 9.17
C PHE A 95 6.21 -5.37 8.29
N GLY A 96 6.08 -5.02 7.01
CA GLY A 96 7.23 -5.06 6.10
C GLY A 96 6.81 -5.09 4.63
N ALA A 97 7.70 -5.67 3.83
CA ALA A 97 7.54 -5.80 2.39
C ALA A 97 6.25 -6.53 2.01
N CYS A 98 5.39 -5.86 1.24
CA CYS A 98 4.17 -6.45 0.69
C CYS A 98 3.99 -6.07 -0.78
N ASN A 99 2.99 -6.68 -1.40
CA ASN A 99 2.61 -6.48 -2.80
C ASN A 99 1.43 -5.52 -2.86
N LEU A 100 1.48 -4.51 -3.73
CA LEU A 100 0.24 -3.93 -4.25
C LEU A 100 -0.48 -5.05 -5.02
N VAL A 101 -1.75 -5.35 -4.76
CA VAL A 101 -2.52 -6.43 -5.39
C VAL A 101 -3.72 -5.93 -6.20
N ALA A 102 -4.05 -4.63 -6.10
CA ALA A 102 -5.03 -3.96 -6.95
C ALA A 102 -4.61 -2.50 -7.24
N SER A 103 -4.86 -1.99 -8.46
CA SER A 103 -4.53 -0.60 -8.85
C SER A 103 -5.24 0.45 -8.01
N SER A 104 -6.37 0.09 -7.40
CA SER A 104 -7.10 0.96 -6.47
C SER A 104 -6.33 1.25 -5.18
N GLY A 105 -5.23 0.54 -4.91
CA GLY A 105 -4.41 0.72 -3.72
C GLY A 105 -4.67 -0.28 -2.62
N ILE A 106 -4.91 -1.54 -2.96
CA ILE A 106 -4.96 -2.64 -1.99
C ILE A 106 -3.60 -3.32 -1.98
N ALA A 107 -3.03 -3.50 -0.79
CA ALA A 107 -1.77 -4.18 -0.58
C ALA A 107 -1.94 -5.38 0.36
N ALA A 108 -1.18 -6.44 0.09
CA ALA A 108 -1.21 -7.70 0.81
C ALA A 108 0.05 -8.52 0.52
N GLN A 109 0.29 -9.57 1.31
CA GLN A 109 1.29 -10.59 1.02
C GLN A 109 0.68 -11.66 0.10
N LEU A 110 1.35 -11.94 -1.02
CA LEU A 110 0.98 -13.06 -1.88
C LEU A 110 1.33 -14.39 -1.20
N ASN A 111 0.34 -15.25 -1.01
CA ASN A 111 0.51 -16.57 -0.40
C ASN A 111 0.69 -17.67 -1.44
N HIS A 112 -0.11 -17.63 -2.51
CA HIS A 112 -0.09 -18.66 -3.55
C HIS A 112 -0.27 -18.06 -4.94
N ARG A 113 0.42 -18.66 -5.93
CA ARG A 113 0.33 -18.32 -7.36
C ARG A 113 -0.02 -19.59 -8.12
N TYR A 114 -1.17 -19.61 -8.78
CA TYR A 114 -1.67 -20.81 -9.46
C TYR A 114 -1.18 -20.91 -10.92
N SER A 115 -0.91 -19.76 -11.57
CA SER A 115 -0.43 -19.64 -12.94
C SER A 115 0.53 -18.46 -13.06
N SER A 116 1.34 -18.37 -14.13
CA SER A 116 2.01 -17.10 -14.48
C SER A 116 0.93 -16.03 -14.66
N PRO A 117 0.85 -15.03 -13.77
CA PRO A 117 -0.30 -14.14 -13.76
C PRO A 117 -0.25 -13.23 -14.99
N LYS A 118 -1.31 -13.24 -15.79
CA LYS A 118 -1.47 -12.27 -16.89
C LYS A 118 -1.63 -10.84 -16.36
N THR A 119 -1.98 -10.66 -15.08
CA THR A 119 -2.46 -9.39 -14.55
C THR A 119 -2.20 -9.29 -13.04
N THR A 120 -0.94 -9.29 -12.59
CA THR A 120 -0.67 -9.05 -11.15
C THR A 120 0.46 -8.06 -10.91
N TYR A 121 0.09 -7.14 -10.03
CA TYR A 121 0.80 -6.00 -9.47
C TYR A 121 1.97 -6.52 -8.61
N PHE A 122 3.21 -6.23 -8.99
CA PHE A 122 4.37 -6.48 -8.12
C PHE A 122 5.01 -5.16 -7.80
N ILE A 123 4.59 -4.59 -6.69
CA ILE A 123 5.31 -3.47 -6.10
C ILE A 123 5.73 -3.93 -4.73
N ASN A 124 7.04 -3.99 -4.51
CA ASN A 124 7.60 -4.24 -3.19
C ASN A 124 7.61 -2.92 -2.42
N ILE A 125 6.78 -2.84 -1.39
CA ILE A 125 6.67 -1.69 -0.51
C ILE A 125 7.63 -1.87 0.65
N ARG A 126 8.75 -1.14 0.69
CA ARG A 126 9.79 -1.38 1.70
C ARG A 126 9.53 -0.69 3.04
N ASP A 127 8.93 0.49 2.99
CA ASP A 127 8.58 1.28 4.16
C ASP A 127 7.07 1.41 4.16
N THR A 128 6.43 0.85 5.18
CA THR A 128 4.99 0.94 5.46
C THR A 128 4.86 1.86 6.66
N ILE A 129 3.74 2.57 6.82
CA ILE A 129 3.54 3.49 7.93
C ILE A 129 2.07 3.58 8.35
N ASN A 130 1.69 3.09 9.53
CA ASN A 130 0.30 3.07 9.99
C ASN A 130 -0.13 4.40 10.67
N TRP A 131 -1.39 4.79 10.48
CA TRP A 131 -2.12 5.86 11.18
C TRP A 131 -3.30 5.28 11.97
N ASN A 132 -3.32 5.46 13.29
CA ASN A 132 -4.47 5.17 14.14
C ASN A 132 -4.90 6.42 14.91
N ASN A 133 -6.06 6.99 14.53
CA ASN A 133 -7.01 7.67 15.42
C ASN A 133 -8.25 8.13 14.63
N ILE A 134 -9.27 7.27 14.58
CA ILE A 134 -10.67 7.69 14.55
C ILE A 134 -11.35 7.04 15.74
#